data_AF-A0A1C5FZV3-F1
#
_entry.id   AF-A0A1C5FZV3-F1
#
_cell.length_a   1.000
_cell.length_b   1.000
_cell.length_c   1.000
_cell.angle_alpha   90.00
_cell.angle_beta   90.00
_cell.angle_gamma   90.00
#
_symmetry.space_group_name_H-M   'P 1'
#
loop_
_entity.id
_entity.type
_entity.pdbx_description
1 polymer ?
#
loop_
_entity_poly.entity_id
_entity_poly.type
_entity_poly.pdbx_seq_one_letter_code
_entity_poly.pdbx_strand_id
1 'polypeptide(L)'
;MTTNALPWAPPTEDIEALPVGEWWDAVSAPAPVADRALSLLGDRSGAVIQDGTHGKAYWLIEVDTAQSWCVRQVHVLTRLVDEKTLIGIPPATWTRDHDTYWRVPYRIDRYLTDTRQLHEALAQASWEVLGPKPNGRQLCHRCQLPTDEPIPVPVEHTGSVAAATRYVCPMHARNYPHTDDAVLRAAARRRALDQGRSR
;
A
#
# COMPACT_ATOMS: atom_id res chain seq x y z
N MET A 1 31.85 -7.79 19.67
CA MET A 1 32.32 -6.58 18.95
C MET A 1 31.12 -6.02 18.22
N THR A 2 30.46 -5.03 18.79
CA THR A 2 29.35 -4.32 18.17
C THR A 2 29.93 -3.34 17.16
N THR A 3 29.99 -3.76 15.90
CA THR A 3 30.25 -2.84 14.79
C THR A 3 29.14 -1.81 14.83
N ASN A 4 29.48 -0.58 15.20
CA ASN A 4 28.57 0.56 15.14
C ASN A 4 28.36 0.84 13.65
N ALA A 5 27.47 0.07 13.02
CA ALA A 5 27.12 0.24 11.62
C ALA A 5 26.54 1.64 11.48
N LEU A 6 27.17 2.47 10.64
CA LEU A 6 26.64 3.79 10.35
C LEU A 6 25.17 3.63 9.91
N PRO A 7 24.26 4.44 10.46
CA PRO A 7 22.87 4.43 10.02
C PRO A 7 22.82 4.66 8.51
N TRP A 8 22.03 3.85 7.82
CA TRP A 8 21.85 3.94 6.38
C TRP A 8 21.30 5.31 5.98
N ALA A 9 21.73 5.81 4.82
CA ALA A 9 21.30 7.08 4.24
C ALA A 9 20.80 6.90 2.80
N PRO A 10 19.81 7.70 2.34
CA PRO A 10 19.37 7.72 0.95
C PRO A 10 20.48 8.16 -0.02
N PRO A 11 20.36 7.83 -1.31
CA PRO A 11 21.28 8.32 -2.35
C PRO A 11 21.19 9.85 -2.47
N THR A 12 22.15 10.47 -3.17
CA THR A 12 22.22 11.94 -3.31
C THR A 12 21.72 12.46 -4.65
N GLU A 13 21.90 11.70 -5.74
CA GLU A 13 21.67 12.19 -7.11
C GLU A 13 20.39 11.65 -7.74
N ASP A 14 20.22 10.33 -7.74
CA ASP A 14 19.13 9.64 -8.44
C ASP A 14 18.61 8.46 -7.61
N ILE A 15 17.54 7.82 -8.08
CA ILE A 15 16.96 6.63 -7.46
C ILE A 15 17.96 5.48 -7.50
N GLU A 16 18.19 4.86 -6.35
CA GLU A 16 19.01 3.66 -6.22
C GLU A 16 18.18 2.47 -5.78
N ALA A 17 18.32 1.33 -6.47
CA ALA A 17 17.65 0.09 -6.11
C ALA A 17 18.41 -0.60 -4.97
N LEU A 18 17.88 -0.51 -3.75
CA LEU A 18 18.51 -1.06 -2.54
C LEU A 18 17.80 -2.32 -2.03
N PRO A 19 18.55 -3.30 -1.50
CA PRO A 19 17.99 -4.55 -0.99
C PRO A 19 17.30 -4.37 0.36
N VAL A 20 16.11 -4.98 0.50
CA VAL A 20 15.44 -5.14 1.80
C VAL A 20 16.22 -6.09 2.72
N GLY A 21 16.04 -5.92 4.03
CA GLY A 21 16.62 -6.75 5.08
C GLY A 21 18.07 -6.42 5.44
N GLU A 22 18.73 -5.48 4.76
CA GLU A 22 20.08 -5.02 5.14
C GLU A 22 20.01 -3.99 6.28
N TRP A 23 19.23 -2.93 6.09
CA TRP A 23 19.05 -1.86 7.09
C TRP A 23 17.60 -1.70 7.54
N TRP A 24 16.67 -2.13 6.70
CA TRP A 24 15.23 -2.03 6.89
C TRP A 24 14.55 -3.10 6.05
N ASP A 25 13.41 -3.55 6.53
CA ASP A 25 12.40 -4.17 5.69
C ASP A 25 11.43 -3.09 5.23
N ALA A 26 10.55 -3.42 4.30
CA ALA A 26 9.53 -2.49 3.86
C ALA A 26 8.14 -3.09 3.85
N VAL A 27 7.14 -2.23 3.97
CA VAL A 27 5.74 -2.59 3.79
C VAL A 27 5.17 -1.72 2.69
N SER A 28 4.56 -2.35 1.68
CA SER A 28 3.90 -1.64 0.59
C SER A 28 2.38 -1.68 0.72
N ALA A 29 1.72 -0.59 0.32
CA ALA A 29 0.27 -0.52 0.18
C ALA A 29 -0.12 0.36 -1.02
N PRO A 30 -1.29 0.15 -1.64
CA PRO A 30 -1.86 1.06 -2.64
C PRO A 30 -2.01 2.48 -2.10
N ALA A 31 -1.83 3.48 -2.96
CA ALA A 31 -1.87 4.89 -2.58
C ALA A 31 -3.13 5.28 -1.77
N PRO A 32 -4.37 4.88 -2.14
CA PRO A 32 -5.55 5.23 -1.35
C PRO A 32 -5.55 4.63 0.08
N VAL A 33 -5.03 3.42 0.25
CA VAL A 33 -4.86 2.79 1.57
C VAL A 33 -3.77 3.54 2.34
N ALA A 34 -2.70 3.92 1.66
CA ALA A 34 -1.60 4.64 2.27
C ALA A 34 -1.96 6.06 2.74
N ASP A 35 -2.73 6.80 1.96
CA ASP A 35 -3.29 8.11 2.34
C ASP A 35 -4.02 8.02 3.68
N ARG A 36 -4.85 6.97 3.81
CA ARG A 36 -5.64 6.76 5.01
C ARG A 36 -4.78 6.28 6.18
N ALA A 37 -3.84 5.37 5.97
CA ALA A 37 -2.93 4.90 7.00
C ALA A 37 -2.06 6.05 7.55
N LEU A 38 -1.55 6.93 6.68
CA LEU A 38 -0.82 8.13 7.09
C LEU A 38 -1.68 9.08 7.93
N SER A 39 -2.96 9.25 7.59
CA SER A 39 -3.89 10.05 8.40
C SER A 39 -4.12 9.45 9.79
N LEU A 40 -4.10 8.12 9.93
CA LEU A 40 -4.26 7.42 11.21
C LEU A 40 -2.97 7.43 12.06
N LEU A 41 -1.82 7.29 11.42
CA LEU A 41 -0.51 7.36 12.06
C LEU A 41 -0.17 8.79 12.52
N GLY A 42 -0.52 9.78 11.70
CA GLY A 42 -0.11 11.16 11.89
C GLY A 42 1.41 11.25 11.99
N ASP A 43 1.89 11.98 13.00
CA ASP A 43 3.33 12.14 13.20
C ASP A 43 4.03 10.82 13.50
N ARG A 44 3.35 9.77 13.97
CA ARG A 44 4.00 8.50 14.34
C ARG A 44 4.58 7.73 13.14
N SER A 45 4.25 8.12 11.91
CA SER A 45 4.87 7.56 10.71
C SER A 45 6.35 7.92 10.64
N GLY A 46 7.19 6.95 10.28
CA GLY A 46 8.53 7.21 9.79
C GLY A 46 8.52 7.68 8.33
N ALA A 47 9.65 7.53 7.64
CA ALA A 47 9.79 7.90 6.25
C ALA A 47 8.93 7.01 5.34
N VAL A 48 8.37 7.63 4.30
CA VAL A 48 7.50 6.94 3.34
C VAL A 48 7.87 7.35 1.94
N ILE A 49 8.10 6.36 1.10
CA ILE A 49 8.36 6.53 -0.32
C ILE A 49 7.05 6.38 -1.05
N GLN A 50 6.70 7.33 -1.90
CA GLN A 50 5.63 7.20 -2.87
C GLN A 50 6.22 6.80 -4.21
N ASP A 51 5.64 5.78 -4.84
CA ASP A 51 5.91 5.32 -6.20
C ASP A 51 4.64 5.56 -7.02
N GLY A 52 4.68 6.62 -7.82
CA GLY A 52 3.60 7.02 -8.72
C GLY A 52 3.45 6.08 -9.90
N THR A 53 4.52 5.41 -10.33
CA THR A 53 4.50 4.46 -11.46
C THR A 53 3.63 3.25 -11.15
N HIS A 54 3.69 2.73 -9.93
CA HIS A 54 2.92 1.56 -9.51
C HIS A 54 1.73 1.90 -8.58
N GLY A 55 1.51 3.18 -8.27
CA GLY A 55 0.46 3.62 -7.36
C GLY A 55 0.62 3.07 -5.94
N LYS A 56 1.86 2.91 -5.48
CA LYS A 56 2.19 2.30 -4.17
C LYS A 56 2.92 3.28 -3.28
N ALA A 57 2.77 3.09 -1.97
CA ALA A 57 3.63 3.71 -0.97
C ALA A 57 4.36 2.63 -0.17
N TYR A 58 5.59 2.92 0.24
CA TYR A 58 6.46 2.02 0.98
C TYR A 58 6.89 2.69 2.29
N TRP A 59 6.59 2.05 3.42
CA TRP A 59 7.17 2.39 4.71
C TRP A 59 8.41 1.57 4.94
N LEU A 60 9.41 2.17 5.58
CA LEU A 60 10.56 1.46 6.11
C LEU A 60 10.25 1.01 7.54
N ILE A 61 10.57 -0.23 7.87
CA ILE A 61 10.41 -0.83 9.19
C ILE A 61 11.68 -1.55 9.62
N GLU A 62 11.79 -1.85 10.90
CA GLU A 62 12.88 -2.67 11.41
C GLU A 62 12.83 -4.07 10.77
N VAL A 63 14.01 -4.60 10.44
CA VAL A 63 14.18 -5.90 9.78
C VAL A 63 13.53 -7.02 10.62
N ASP A 64 12.87 -7.97 9.96
CA ASP A 64 12.30 -9.17 10.55
C ASP A 64 11.14 -8.95 11.54
N THR A 65 10.55 -7.75 11.58
CA THR A 65 9.47 -7.43 12.53
C THR A 65 8.05 -7.67 12.01
N ALA A 66 7.87 -7.87 10.70
CA ALA A 66 6.54 -7.99 10.05
C ALA A 66 6.27 -9.37 9.41
N GLN A 67 7.04 -10.41 9.77
CA GLN A 67 6.98 -11.76 9.20
C GLN A 67 5.71 -12.56 9.57
N SER A 68 4.51 -12.01 9.42
CA SER A 68 3.24 -12.76 9.56
C SER A 68 2.01 -11.96 9.13
N TRP A 69 2.21 -10.80 8.50
CA TRP A 69 1.10 -9.89 8.24
C TRP A 69 0.17 -10.44 7.17
N CYS A 70 -1.12 -10.40 7.46
CA CYS A 70 -2.17 -10.74 6.50
C CYS A 70 -3.16 -9.56 6.41
N VAL A 71 -2.72 -8.48 5.77
CA VAL A 71 -3.55 -7.31 5.48
C VAL A 71 -3.81 -7.25 3.98
N ARG A 72 -5.06 -7.03 3.58
CA ARG A 72 -5.48 -7.06 2.18
C ARG A 72 -4.76 -5.96 1.38
N GLN A 73 -4.16 -6.37 0.26
CA GLN A 73 -3.35 -5.52 -0.64
C GLN A 73 -2.17 -4.83 0.06
N VAL A 74 -1.70 -5.38 1.18
CA VAL A 74 -0.49 -4.94 1.85
C VAL A 74 0.54 -6.05 1.73
N HIS A 75 1.75 -5.71 1.29
CA HIS A 75 2.83 -6.67 1.13
C HIS A 75 4.02 -6.30 1.98
N VAL A 76 4.49 -7.26 2.78
CA VAL A 76 5.75 -7.16 3.50
C VAL A 76 6.87 -7.60 2.55
N LEU A 77 7.86 -6.74 2.42
CA LEU A 77 9.05 -6.92 1.60
C LEU A 77 10.23 -7.09 2.56
N THR A 78 10.68 -8.33 2.70
CA THR A 78 11.78 -8.73 3.59
C THR A 78 12.75 -9.60 2.81
N ARG A 79 13.92 -9.88 3.38
CA ARG A 79 14.91 -10.75 2.75
C ARG A 79 14.32 -12.16 2.60
N LEU A 80 14.32 -12.66 1.36
CA LEU A 80 14.05 -14.07 1.07
C LEU A 80 15.38 -14.82 0.91
N VAL A 81 15.41 -16.12 1.25
CA VAL A 81 16.64 -16.94 1.28
C VAL A 81 17.31 -17.00 -0.10
N ASP A 82 16.52 -17.06 -1.17
CA ASP A 82 17.00 -17.30 -2.54
C ASP A 82 16.79 -16.09 -3.48
N GLU A 83 16.20 -14.99 -3.00
CA GLU A 83 15.87 -13.82 -3.82
C GLU A 83 16.11 -12.51 -3.07
N LYS A 84 16.78 -11.56 -3.74
CA LYS A 84 16.91 -10.19 -3.26
C LYS A 84 15.75 -9.36 -3.77
N THR A 85 14.83 -9.00 -2.87
CA THR A 85 13.84 -7.96 -3.17
C THR A 85 14.50 -6.58 -3.08
N LEU A 86 14.34 -5.78 -4.14
CA LEU A 86 14.91 -4.43 -4.24
C LEU A 86 13.78 -3.39 -4.20
N ILE A 87 14.08 -2.22 -3.62
CA ILE A 87 13.20 -1.05 -3.64
C ILE A 87 13.98 0.15 -4.15
N GLY A 88 13.36 0.93 -5.04
CA GLY A 88 13.91 2.20 -5.50
C GLY A 88 13.84 3.25 -4.40
N ILE A 89 14.98 3.69 -3.91
CA ILE A 89 15.11 4.73 -2.89
C ILE A 89 15.42 6.05 -3.57
N PRO A 90 14.56 7.08 -3.43
CA PRO A 90 14.82 8.39 -4.00
C PRO A 90 15.83 9.19 -3.15
N PRO A 91 16.51 10.18 -3.75
CA PRO A 91 17.30 11.14 -2.99
C PRO A 91 16.53 11.84 -1.88
N ALA A 92 17.19 12.14 -0.76
CA ALA A 92 16.54 12.73 0.42
C ALA A 92 15.84 14.08 0.14
N THR A 93 16.28 14.80 -0.90
CA THR A 93 15.72 16.09 -1.33
C THR A 93 14.42 15.95 -2.13
N TRP A 94 14.10 14.76 -2.66
CA TRP A 94 12.93 14.55 -3.51
C TRP A 94 11.68 14.36 -2.65
N THR A 95 10.86 15.39 -2.51
CA THR A 95 9.66 15.38 -1.65
C THR A 95 8.35 15.67 -2.39
N ARG A 96 8.43 16.22 -3.60
CA ARG A 96 7.33 16.39 -4.56
C ARG A 96 7.94 16.53 -5.97
N ASP A 97 7.11 16.48 -7.01
CA ASP A 97 7.48 16.70 -8.43
C ASP A 97 8.25 15.58 -9.15
N HIS A 98 8.46 14.44 -8.48
CA HIS A 98 9.07 13.24 -9.07
C HIS A 98 8.10 12.06 -9.01
N ASP A 99 8.20 11.11 -9.93
CA ASP A 99 7.35 9.91 -9.92
C ASP A 99 7.60 9.04 -8.67
N THR A 100 8.86 8.94 -8.23
CA THR A 100 9.22 8.31 -6.95
C THR A 100 9.82 9.35 -6.03
N TYR A 101 9.26 9.54 -4.83
CA TYR A 101 9.68 10.61 -3.91
C TYR A 101 9.38 10.27 -2.45
N TRP A 102 9.98 11.00 -1.53
CA TRP A 102 9.66 10.96 -0.10
C TRP A 102 8.36 11.70 0.19
N ARG A 103 7.28 10.93 0.33
CA ARG A 103 5.99 11.44 0.76
C ARG A 103 5.98 11.85 2.23
N VAL A 104 6.65 11.07 3.07
CA VAL A 104 7.06 11.52 4.41
C VAL A 104 8.59 11.63 4.35
N PRO A 105 9.17 12.82 4.57
CA PRO A 105 10.60 13.05 4.42
C PRO A 105 11.46 12.09 5.25
N TYR A 106 12.55 11.62 4.67
CA TYR A 106 13.58 10.91 5.41
C TYR A 106 14.19 11.80 6.50
N ARG A 107 14.36 11.23 7.69
CA ARG A 107 15.11 11.81 8.80
C ARG A 107 15.91 10.71 9.49
N ILE A 108 17.21 10.96 9.71
CA ILE A 108 18.15 9.97 10.25
C ILE A 108 17.70 9.37 11.60
N ASP A 109 16.96 10.15 12.39
CA ASP A 109 16.44 9.80 13.71
C ASP A 109 15.02 9.20 13.68
N ARG A 110 14.37 9.17 12.50
CA ARG A 110 12.95 8.83 12.38
C ARG A 110 12.53 8.24 11.02
N TYR A 111 13.42 7.51 10.35
CA TYR A 111 13.09 6.93 9.05
C TYR A 111 12.30 5.63 9.15
N LEU A 112 12.40 4.90 10.27
CA LEU A 112 11.61 3.69 10.52
C LEU A 112 10.26 4.02 11.14
N THR A 113 9.23 3.26 10.74
CA THR A 113 7.91 3.29 11.38
C THR A 113 7.79 2.12 12.35
N ASP A 114 7.21 2.36 13.53
CA ASP A 114 6.89 1.28 14.48
C ASP A 114 5.97 0.25 13.82
N THR A 115 6.43 -0.99 13.78
CA THR A 115 5.78 -2.08 13.05
C THR A 115 4.37 -2.35 13.55
N ARG A 116 4.14 -2.39 14.87
CA ARG A 116 2.80 -2.63 15.43
C ARG A 116 1.83 -1.51 15.06
N GLN A 117 2.23 -0.25 15.22
CA GLN A 117 1.39 0.89 14.86
C GLN A 117 1.08 0.94 13.37
N LEU A 118 2.06 0.61 12.52
CA LEU A 118 1.86 0.52 11.08
C LEU A 118 0.85 -0.58 10.73
N HIS A 119 0.93 -1.76 11.38
CA HIS A 119 -0.02 -2.85 11.18
C HIS A 119 -1.46 -2.40 11.48
N GLU A 120 -1.66 -1.81 12.66
CA GLU A 120 -2.98 -1.33 13.12
C GLU A 120 -3.55 -0.28 12.16
N ALA A 121 -2.74 0.67 11.73
CA ALA A 121 -3.14 1.71 10.80
C ALA A 121 -3.48 1.14 9.41
N LEU A 122 -2.67 0.23 8.88
CA LEU A 122 -2.90 -0.38 7.57
C LEU A 122 -4.09 -1.33 7.57
N ALA A 123 -4.29 -2.10 8.64
CA ALA A 123 -5.46 -2.97 8.78
C ALA A 123 -6.76 -2.15 8.77
N GLN A 124 -6.80 -1.07 9.56
CA GLN A 124 -7.94 -0.16 9.60
C GLN A 124 -8.15 0.56 8.26
N ALA A 125 -7.08 1.12 7.68
CA ALA A 125 -7.15 1.80 6.40
C ALA A 125 -7.61 0.89 5.26
N SER A 126 -7.11 -0.35 5.22
CA SER A 126 -7.50 -1.36 4.22
C SER A 126 -9.00 -1.66 4.33
N TRP A 127 -9.51 -1.83 5.55
CA TRP A 127 -10.93 -2.04 5.78
C TRP A 127 -11.78 -0.85 5.33
N GLU A 128 -11.42 0.37 5.73
CA GLU A 128 -12.21 1.57 5.40
C GLU A 128 -12.22 1.91 3.91
N VAL A 129 -11.09 1.68 3.22
CA VAL A 129 -10.93 2.02 1.80
C VAL A 129 -11.48 0.91 0.91
N LEU A 130 -11.08 -0.33 1.13
CA LEU A 130 -11.44 -1.45 0.28
C LEU A 130 -12.77 -2.10 0.68
N GLY A 131 -13.20 -1.89 1.93
CA GLY A 131 -14.39 -2.49 2.52
C GLY A 131 -14.15 -3.91 3.01
N PRO A 132 -15.23 -4.62 3.40
CA PRO A 132 -15.13 -5.98 3.88
C PRO A 132 -14.43 -6.88 2.87
N LYS A 133 -13.56 -7.75 3.39
CA LYS A 133 -12.99 -8.84 2.59
C LYS A 133 -14.17 -9.67 2.07
N PRO A 134 -14.30 -9.86 0.75
CA PRO A 134 -15.39 -10.67 0.23
C PRO A 134 -15.29 -12.09 0.75
N ASN A 135 -16.44 -12.66 1.14
CA ASN A 135 -16.50 -14.01 1.66
C ASN A 135 -16.20 -15.03 0.55
N GLY A 136 -15.33 -15.99 0.86
CA GLY A 136 -14.98 -17.09 -0.06
C GLY A 136 -13.99 -16.71 -1.15
N ARG A 137 -13.52 -17.73 -1.88
CA ARG A 137 -12.58 -17.61 -2.99
C ARG A 137 -13.27 -16.89 -4.14
N GLN A 138 -12.81 -15.67 -4.45
CA GLN A 138 -13.42 -14.87 -5.52
C GLN A 138 -12.96 -15.37 -6.88
N LEU A 139 -13.87 -15.40 -7.84
CA LEU A 139 -13.54 -15.66 -9.24
C LEU A 139 -13.38 -14.34 -9.97
N CYS A 140 -12.35 -14.24 -10.81
CA CYS A 140 -12.23 -13.13 -11.74
C CYS A 140 -13.43 -13.14 -12.70
N HIS A 141 -14.14 -12.03 -12.80
CA HIS A 141 -15.29 -11.89 -13.69
C HIS A 141 -14.93 -12.14 -15.17
N ARG A 142 -13.66 -11.94 -15.55
CA ARG A 142 -13.19 -12.09 -16.93
C ARG A 142 -12.75 -13.51 -17.27
N CYS A 143 -11.87 -14.13 -16.48
CA CYS A 143 -11.40 -15.50 -16.77
C CYS A 143 -12.09 -16.60 -15.96
N GLN A 144 -12.98 -16.24 -15.02
CA GLN A 144 -13.69 -17.15 -14.12
C GLN A 144 -12.77 -18.03 -13.26
N LEU A 145 -11.48 -17.71 -13.20
CA LEU A 145 -10.52 -18.38 -12.34
C LEU A 145 -10.50 -17.74 -10.96
N PRO A 146 -10.26 -18.54 -9.91
CA PRO A 146 -9.99 -18.00 -8.60
C PRO A 146 -8.86 -16.98 -8.57
N THR A 147 -9.03 -15.93 -7.77
CA THR A 147 -8.01 -14.90 -7.55
C THR A 147 -7.75 -14.76 -6.05
N ASP A 148 -6.49 -14.88 -5.65
CA ASP A 148 -6.06 -14.67 -4.27
C ASP A 148 -6.03 -13.17 -3.92
N GLU A 149 -6.00 -12.32 -4.95
CA GLU A 149 -6.09 -10.86 -4.85
C GLU A 149 -7.28 -10.32 -5.67
N PRO A 150 -8.52 -10.36 -5.14
CA PRO A 150 -9.68 -9.84 -5.85
C PRO A 150 -9.73 -8.32 -5.83
N ILE A 151 -9.65 -7.73 -7.03
CA ILE A 151 -9.77 -6.29 -7.26
C ILE A 151 -11.22 -5.98 -7.63
N PRO A 152 -11.95 -5.18 -6.83
CA PRO A 152 -13.32 -4.80 -7.16
C PRO A 152 -13.33 -3.85 -8.36
N VAL A 153 -14.17 -4.13 -9.35
CA VAL A 153 -14.40 -3.24 -10.49
C VAL A 153 -15.86 -2.78 -10.53
N PRO A 154 -16.10 -1.49 -10.80
CA PRO A 154 -17.44 -1.00 -11.05
C PRO A 154 -17.89 -1.61 -12.38
N VAL A 155 -19.07 -2.19 -12.40
CA VAL A 155 -19.72 -2.52 -13.67
C VAL A 155 -20.89 -1.58 -13.84
N GLU A 156 -20.88 -0.86 -14.95
CA GLU A 156 -21.99 0.00 -15.31
C GLU A 156 -23.21 -0.89 -15.54
N HIS A 157 -24.25 -0.66 -14.75
CA HIS A 157 -25.55 -1.29 -14.92
C HIS A 157 -26.55 -0.16 -15.13
N THR A 158 -27.17 -0.15 -16.29
CA THR A 158 -28.38 0.62 -16.57
C THR A 158 -29.53 -0.01 -15.77
N GLY A 159 -29.68 0.36 -14.50
CA GLY A 159 -30.95 0.18 -13.79
C GLY A 159 -31.06 -0.97 -12.77
N SER A 160 -30.17 -1.06 -11.78
CA SER A 160 -30.53 -1.78 -10.54
C SER A 160 -29.92 -1.14 -9.29
N VAL A 161 -30.71 -1.12 -8.21
CA VAL A 161 -30.49 -0.37 -6.95
C VAL A 161 -29.45 -1.04 -6.04
N ALA A 162 -28.91 -2.20 -6.43
CA ALA A 162 -27.76 -2.82 -5.79
C ALA A 162 -26.71 -3.17 -6.86
N ALA A 163 -25.68 -2.34 -6.98
CA ALA A 163 -24.54 -2.65 -7.85
C ALA A 163 -23.81 -3.89 -7.28
N ALA A 164 -24.00 -5.05 -7.90
CA ALA A 164 -23.23 -6.24 -7.57
C ALA A 164 -21.75 -5.94 -7.85
N THR A 165 -20.93 -5.83 -6.80
CA THR A 165 -19.48 -5.61 -6.95
C THR A 165 -18.89 -6.83 -7.65
N ARG A 166 -18.32 -6.65 -8.84
CA ARG A 166 -17.59 -7.72 -9.53
C ARG A 166 -16.12 -7.63 -9.18
N TYR A 167 -15.44 -8.78 -9.14
CA TYR A 167 -14.01 -8.86 -8.88
C TYR A 167 -13.27 -9.27 -10.13
N VAL A 168 -12.06 -8.77 -10.32
CA VAL A 168 -11.14 -9.23 -11.38
C VAL A 168 -9.78 -9.57 -10.77
N CYS A 169 -9.02 -10.43 -11.45
CA CYS A 169 -7.64 -10.74 -11.05
C CYS A 169 -6.70 -9.61 -11.46
N PRO A 170 -5.49 -9.51 -10.86
CA PRO A 170 -4.51 -8.46 -11.18
C PRO A 170 -4.21 -8.32 -12.67
N MET A 171 -4.15 -9.44 -13.41
CA MET A 171 -3.95 -9.43 -14.86
C MET A 171 -5.06 -8.73 -15.63
N HIS A 172 -6.32 -8.95 -15.26
CA HIS A 172 -7.47 -8.33 -15.93
C HIS A 172 -7.80 -6.94 -15.40
N ALA A 173 -7.37 -6.61 -14.18
CA ALA A 173 -7.51 -5.28 -13.60
C ALA A 173 -6.78 -4.20 -14.44
N ARG A 174 -5.66 -4.56 -15.08
CA ARG A 174 -4.90 -3.67 -15.97
C ARG A 174 -5.71 -3.12 -17.17
N ASN A 175 -6.78 -3.81 -17.54
CA ASN A 175 -7.66 -3.41 -18.65
C ASN A 175 -8.79 -2.47 -18.22
N TYR A 176 -8.88 -2.13 -16.93
CA TYR A 176 -9.84 -1.15 -16.42
C TYR A 176 -9.13 0.20 -16.25
N PRO A 177 -9.69 1.31 -16.79
CA PRO A 177 -9.11 2.63 -16.60
C PRO A 177 -9.06 2.97 -15.11
N HIS A 178 -7.84 3.22 -14.62
CA HIS A 178 -7.45 3.48 -13.23
C HIS A 178 -8.37 2.88 -12.16
N THR A 179 -8.05 1.66 -11.75
CA THR A 179 -8.61 1.01 -10.54
C THR A 179 -8.52 1.89 -9.29
N ASP A 180 -7.59 2.85 -9.23
CA ASP A 180 -7.54 3.87 -8.18
C ASP A 180 -8.80 4.74 -8.16
N ASP A 181 -9.27 5.18 -9.33
CA ASP A 181 -10.46 6.04 -9.44
C ASP A 181 -11.74 5.23 -9.13
N ALA A 182 -11.76 3.94 -9.48
CA ALA A 182 -12.82 3.02 -9.11
C ALA A 182 -12.89 2.74 -7.59
N VAL A 183 -11.74 2.50 -6.94
CA VAL A 183 -11.65 2.30 -5.49
C VAL A 183 -12.01 3.58 -4.74
N LEU A 184 -11.52 4.74 -5.21
CA LEU A 184 -11.87 6.05 -4.67
C LEU A 184 -13.36 6.36 -4.83
N ARG A 185 -13.96 6.09 -6.00
CA ARG A 185 -15.41 6.24 -6.23
C ARG A 185 -16.23 5.27 -5.37
N ALA A 186 -15.77 4.05 -5.17
CA ALA A 186 -16.44 3.07 -4.29
C ALA A 186 -16.37 3.49 -2.82
N ALA A 187 -15.21 3.95 -2.35
CA ALA A 187 -15.04 4.49 -1.00
C ALA A 187 -15.88 5.76 -0.78
N ALA A 188 -15.92 6.67 -1.76
CA ALA A 188 -16.76 7.88 -1.73
C ALA A 188 -18.25 7.54 -1.67
N ARG A 189 -18.73 6.57 -2.46
CA ARG A 189 -20.13 6.10 -2.41
C ARG A 189 -20.50 5.50 -1.05
N ARG A 190 -19.61 4.73 -0.42
CA ARG A 190 -19.87 4.16 0.92
C ARG A 190 -19.95 5.24 2.00
N ARG A 191 -19.04 6.21 2.00
CA ARG A 191 -19.10 7.37 2.91
C ARG A 191 -20.41 8.13 2.77
N ALA A 192 -20.90 8.31 1.55
CA ALA A 192 -22.19 8.96 1.31
C ALA A 192 -23.39 8.14 1.84
N LEU A 193 -23.33 6.81 1.72
CA LEU A 193 -24.37 5.91 2.24
C LEU A 193 -24.38 5.85 3.79
N ASP A 194 -23.21 5.89 4.43
CA ASP A 194 -23.11 5.90 5.89
C ASP A 194 -23.58 7.24 6.51
N GLN A 195 -23.33 8.36 5.82
CA GLN A 195 -23.85 9.67 6.21
C GLN A 195 -25.37 9.78 6.07
N GLY A 196 -25.98 9.05 5.12
CA GLY A 196 -27.43 8.99 4.94
C GLY A 196 -28.18 8.14 5.98
N ARG A 197 -27.49 7.23 6.68
CA ARG A 197 -28.06 6.40 7.76
C ARG A 197 -28.02 7.05 9.15
N SER A 198 -27.43 8.24 9.24
CA SER A 198 -27.21 8.97 10.50
C SER A 198 -28.24 10.09 10.74
N ARG A 199 -29.39 10.05 10.06
CA ARG A 199 -30.50 11.02 10.21
C ARG A 199 -31.81 10.33 10.52
#